data_AF-A0A2T6B8C2-F1
#
_entry.id   AF-A0A2T6B8C2-F1
#
_cell.length_a   1.000
_cell.length_b   1.000
_cell.length_c   1.000
_cell.angle_alpha   90.00
_cell.angle_beta   90.00
_cell.angle_gamma   90.00
#
_symmetry.space_group_name_H-M   'P 1'
#
loop_
_entity.id
_entity.type
_entity.pdbx_description
1 polymer ?
#
loop_
_entity_poly.entity_id
_entity_poly.type
_entity_poly.pdbx_seq_one_letter_code
_entity_poly.pdbx_strand_id
1 'polypeptide(L)'
;MTLFLSAALLLSLLLIGLGFAMDLSAVRGRISGANGFPILMMLLLSFAGSLLVALIGGLFGGWGLLGKVLLFTVPYHIALGGLLIWVLQTVATRVAAGGKG
;
A
#
# COMPACT_ATOMS: atom_id res chain seq x y z
N MET A 1 1.00 13.55 19.46
CA MET A 1 0.12 12.99 18.41
C MET A 1 0.79 12.96 17.04
N THR A 2 1.45 14.03 16.58
CA THR A 2 2.14 14.06 15.28
C THR A 2 3.13 12.92 15.08
N LEU A 3 4.04 12.68 16.04
CA LEU A 3 5.02 11.57 15.95
C LEU A 3 4.35 10.20 15.77
N PHE A 4 3.23 9.96 16.47
CA PHE A 4 2.46 8.71 16.35
C PHE A 4 1.87 8.57 14.94
N LEU A 5 1.22 9.61 14.40
CA LEU A 5 0.65 9.59 13.06
C LEU A 5 1.72 9.46 11.98
N SER A 6 2.87 10.13 12.14
CA SER A 6 4.00 10.01 11.22
C SER A 6 4.60 8.61 11.23
N ALA A 7 4.76 8.00 12.41
CA ALA A 7 5.24 6.62 12.53
C ALA A 7 4.25 5.62 11.91
N ALA A 8 2.95 5.82 12.14
CA ALA A 8 1.90 4.99 11.54
C ALA A 8 1.88 5.10 10.01
N LEU A 9 2.01 6.31 9.47
CA LEU A 9 2.12 6.54 8.02
C LEU A 9 3.37 5.88 7.44
N LEU A 10 4.52 6.01 8.10
CA LEU A 10 5.75 5.36 7.66
C LEU A 10 5.61 3.84 7.65
N LEU A 11 5.02 3.26 8.71
CA LEU A 11 4.78 1.82 8.78
C LEU A 11 3.83 1.35 7.67
N SER A 12 2.78 2.11 7.37
CA SER A 12 1.87 1.86 6.25
C SER A 12 2.62 1.83 4.91
N LEU A 13 3.46 2.85 4.66
CA LEU A 13 4.26 2.93 3.44
C LEU A 13 5.25 1.76 3.31
N LEU A 14 5.93 1.39 4.40
CA LEU A 14 6.85 0.26 4.43
C LEU A 14 6.12 -1.06 4.13
N LEU A 15 4.96 -1.27 4.75
CA LEU A 15 4.17 -2.48 4.58
C LEU A 15 3.67 -2.63 3.13
N ILE A 16 3.11 -1.57 2.55
CA ILE A 16 2.70 -1.55 1.14
C ILE A 16 3.92 -1.71 0.22
N GLY A 17 5.02 -1.03 0.53
CA GLY A 17 6.28 -1.10 -0.24
C GLY A 17 6.87 -2.52 -0.26
N LEU A 18 6.78 -3.26 0.84
CA LEU A 18 7.18 -4.67 0.90
C LEU A 18 6.35 -5.54 -0.04
N GLY A 19 5.02 -5.40 -0.01
CA GLY A 19 4.14 -6.12 -0.93
C GLY A 19 4.46 -5.82 -2.39
N PHE A 20 4.65 -4.54 -2.72
CA PHE A 20 5.08 -4.12 -4.05
C PHE A 20 6.44 -4.69 -4.45
N ALA A 21 7.43 -4.69 -3.55
CA ALA A 21 8.75 -5.23 -3.83
C ALA A 21 8.71 -6.74 -4.09
N MET A 22 7.88 -7.48 -3.32
CA MET A 22 7.65 -8.91 -3.55
C MET A 22 7.07 -9.16 -4.94
N ASP A 23 6.00 -8.46 -5.32
CA ASP A 23 5.42 -8.60 -6.65
C ASP A 23 6.37 -8.18 -7.77
N LEU A 24 7.11 -7.07 -7.58
CA LEU A 24 8.07 -6.59 -8.57
C LEU A 24 9.20 -7.60 -8.79
N SER A 25 9.70 -8.21 -7.72
CA SER A 25 10.73 -9.25 -7.81
C SER A 25 10.22 -10.50 -8.52
N ALA A 26 8.98 -10.92 -8.24
CA ALA A 26 8.35 -12.06 -8.92
C ALA A 26 8.16 -11.81 -10.42
N VAL A 27 7.67 -10.62 -10.79
CA VAL A 27 7.53 -10.21 -12.20
C VAL A 27 8.87 -10.18 -12.92
N ARG A 28 9.89 -9.56 -12.33
CA ARG A 28 11.25 -9.48 -12.92
C ARG A 28 11.91 -10.87 -13.02
N GLY A 29 11.69 -11.72 -12.03
CA GLY A 29 12.19 -13.10 -12.00
C GLY A 29 11.40 -14.07 -12.88
N ARG A 30 10.34 -13.62 -13.56
CA ARG A 30 9.44 -14.45 -14.38
C ARG A 30 8.91 -15.67 -13.61
N ILE A 31 8.66 -15.49 -12.31
CA ILE A 31 8.17 -16.57 -11.45
C ILE A 31 6.71 -16.87 -11.83
N SER A 32 6.40 -18.15 -12.03
CA SER A 32 5.04 -18.60 -12.29
C SER A 32 4.14 -18.22 -11.12
N GLY A 33 3.04 -17.50 -11.39
CA GLY A 33 2.08 -17.07 -10.38
C GLY A 33 2.21 -15.61 -9.90
N ALA A 34 3.05 -14.78 -10.53
CA ALA A 34 3.07 -13.34 -10.26
C ALA A 34 1.71 -12.68 -10.59
N ASN A 35 0.89 -12.44 -9.56
CA ASN A 35 -0.52 -12.06 -9.71
C ASN A 35 -0.93 -10.79 -8.94
N GLY A 36 0.00 -10.10 -8.27
CA GLY A 36 -0.31 -8.91 -7.48
C GLY A 36 -0.99 -9.21 -6.14
N PHE A 37 -1.02 -10.46 -5.70
CA PHE A 37 -1.63 -10.83 -4.42
C PHE A 37 -0.87 -10.25 -3.20
N PRO A 38 0.48 -10.32 -3.13
CA PRO A 38 1.24 -9.66 -2.07
C PRO A 38 0.90 -8.17 -1.88
N ILE A 39 0.89 -7.36 -2.95
CA ILE A 39 0.56 -5.93 -2.83
C ILE A 39 -0.89 -5.72 -2.39
N LEU A 40 -1.84 -6.52 -2.88
CA LEU A 40 -3.24 -6.45 -2.46
C LEU A 40 -3.38 -6.73 -0.96
N MET A 41 -2.73 -7.79 -0.46
CA MET A 41 -2.76 -8.14 0.96
C MET A 41 -2.17 -7.04 1.83
N MET A 42 -1.05 -6.44 1.41
CA MET A 42 -0.42 -5.35 2.15
C MET A 42 -1.27 -4.07 2.13
N LEU A 43 -1.95 -3.75 1.02
CA LEU A 43 -2.90 -2.64 0.97
C LEU A 43 -4.08 -2.84 1.93
N LEU A 44 -4.66 -4.05 1.97
CA LEU A 44 -5.76 -4.36 2.88
C LEU A 44 -5.33 -4.32 4.36
N LEU A 45 -4.16 -4.91 4.67
CA LEU A 45 -3.62 -4.90 6.03
C LEU A 45 -3.28 -3.48 6.48
N SER A 46 -2.67 -2.67 5.61
CA SER A 46 -2.41 -1.25 5.86
C SER A 46 -3.71 -0.46 6.08
N PHE A 47 -4.75 -0.73 5.28
CA PHE A 47 -6.04 -0.07 5.41
C PHE A 47 -6.69 -0.39 6.75
N ALA A 48 -6.73 -1.66 7.13
CA ALA A 48 -7.23 -2.10 8.44
C ALA A 48 -6.43 -1.47 9.60
N GLY A 49 -5.10 -1.44 9.48
CA GLY A 49 -4.23 -0.76 10.46
C GLY A 49 -4.52 0.73 10.57
N SER A 50 -4.82 1.40 9.46
CA SER A 50 -5.18 2.83 9.44
C SER A 50 -6.51 3.11 10.16
N LEU A 51 -7.47 2.18 10.12
CA LEU A 51 -8.70 2.28 10.91
C LEU A 51 -8.39 2.22 12.42
N LEU A 52 -7.49 1.33 12.85
CA LEU A 52 -7.05 1.28 14.25
C LEU A 52 -6.35 2.58 14.66
N VAL A 53 -5.50 3.13 13.80
CA VAL A 53 -4.83 4.43 14.03
C VAL A 53 -5.87 5.55 14.14
N ALA A 54 -6.92 5.55 13.31
CA ALA A 54 -8.02 6.52 13.40
C ALA A 54 -8.78 6.43 14.73
N LEU A 55 -9.06 5.20 15.20
CA LEU A 55 -9.69 4.98 16.50
C LEU A 55 -8.81 5.47 17.65
N ILE A 56 -7.54 5.10 17.66
CA ILE A 56 -6.56 5.57 18.67
C ILE A 56 -6.45 7.10 18.61
N GLY A 57 -6.35 7.68 17.41
CA GLY A 57 -6.34 9.12 17.20
C GLY A 57 -7.61 9.80 17.71
N GLY A 58 -8.77 9.19 17.55
CA GLY A 58 -10.04 9.66 18.10
C GLY A 58 -10.07 9.65 19.63
N LEU A 59 -9.61 8.55 20.24
CA LEU A 59 -9.57 8.39 21.69
C LEU A 59 -8.65 9.40 22.38
N PHE A 60 -7.48 9.69 21.81
CA PHE A 60 -6.46 10.53 22.44
C PHE A 60 -6.37 11.96 21.87
N GLY A 61 -6.88 12.20 20.67
CA GLY A 61 -6.83 13.49 19.96
C GLY A 61 -8.19 14.08 19.60
N GLY A 62 -9.28 13.41 20.00
CA GLY A 62 -10.66 13.85 19.81
C GLY A 62 -11.27 13.46 18.46
N TRP A 63 -12.60 13.57 18.38
CA TRP A 63 -13.40 13.18 17.21
C TRP A 63 -13.00 13.88 15.91
N GLY A 64 -12.54 15.14 16.00
CA GLY A 64 -12.07 15.88 14.83
C GLY A 64 -10.82 15.27 14.19
N LEU A 65 -9.93 14.65 14.98
CA LEU A 65 -8.76 13.96 14.45
C LEU A 65 -9.15 12.63 13.79
N LEU A 66 -10.06 11.87 14.41
CA LEU A 66 -10.62 10.65 13.81
C LEU A 66 -11.20 10.92 12.43
N GLY A 67 -12.05 11.96 12.31
CA GLY A 67 -12.65 12.34 11.04
C GLY A 67 -11.61 12.68 9.97
N LYS A 68 -10.56 13.42 10.33
CA LYS A 68 -9.45 13.73 9.41
C LYS A 68 -8.71 12.47 8.97
N VAL A 69 -8.33 11.60 9.89
CA VAL A 69 -7.60 10.36 9.55
C VAL A 69 -8.45 9.50 8.62
N LEU A 70 -9.74 9.31 8.91
CA LEU A 70 -10.64 8.54 8.03
C LEU A 70 -10.78 9.18 6.64
N LEU A 71 -10.94 10.50 6.57
CA LEU A 71 -11.08 11.24 5.31
C LEU A 71 -9.84 11.08 4.42
N PHE A 72 -8.64 11.06 5.01
CA PHE A 72 -7.40 10.87 4.26
C PHE A 72 -7.07 9.40 3.97
N THR A 73 -7.54 8.46 4.79
CA THR A 73 -7.19 7.04 4.69
C THR A 73 -7.65 6.44 3.35
N VAL A 74 -8.90 6.67 2.94
CA VAL A 74 -9.45 6.07 1.71
C VAL A 74 -8.76 6.62 0.45
N PRO A 75 -8.67 7.94 0.22
CA PRO A 75 -7.98 8.47 -0.96
C PRO A 75 -6.50 8.08 -1.03
N TYR A 76 -5.81 8.04 0.11
CA TYR A 76 -4.41 7.62 0.19
C TYR A 76 -4.22 6.18 -0.32
N HIS A 77 -5.01 5.21 0.17
CA HIS A 77 -4.88 3.81 -0.26
C HIS A 77 -5.27 3.60 -1.72
N ILE A 78 -6.33 4.29 -2.19
CA ILE A 78 -6.76 4.20 -3.59
C ILE A 78 -5.67 4.76 -4.52
N ALA A 79 -5.18 5.97 -4.23
CA ALA A 79 -4.19 6.63 -5.08
C ALA A 79 -2.86 5.87 -5.11
N LEU A 80 -2.35 5.47 -3.93
CA LEU A 80 -1.11 4.72 -3.83
C LEU A 80 -1.24 3.32 -4.45
N GLY A 81 -2.32 2.60 -4.14
CA GLY A 81 -2.57 1.28 -4.70
C GLY A 81 -2.68 1.32 -6.23
N GLY A 82 -3.47 2.26 -6.77
CA GLY A 82 -3.60 2.46 -8.21
C GLY A 82 -2.27 2.77 -8.89
N LEU A 83 -1.46 3.66 -8.32
CA LEU A 83 -0.13 4.00 -8.83
C LEU A 83 0.79 2.77 -8.88
N LEU A 84 0.88 2.03 -7.78
CA LEU A 84 1.79 0.88 -7.67
C LEU A 84 1.36 -0.28 -8.59
N ILE A 85 0.07 -0.53 -8.72
CA ILE A 85 -0.47 -1.51 -9.66
C ILE A 85 -0.15 -1.10 -11.10
N TRP A 86 -0.34 0.17 -11.46
CA TRP A 86 0.02 0.69 -12.79
C TRP A 86 1.52 0.50 -13.08
N VAL A 87 2.39 0.77 -12.10
CA VAL A 87 3.84 0.52 -12.24
C VAL A 87 4.11 -0.98 -12.45
N LEU A 88 3.50 -1.87 -11.66
CA LEU A 88 3.68 -3.33 -11.82
C LEU A 88 3.24 -3.80 -13.20
N GLN A 89 2.10 -3.34 -13.70
CA GLN A 89 1.60 -3.68 -15.04
C GLN A 89 2.55 -3.18 -16.14
N THR A 90 3.08 -1.96 -15.99
CA THR A 90 4.06 -1.39 -16.93
C THR A 90 5.36 -2.20 -16.95
N VAL A 91 5.81 -2.69 -15.80
CA VAL A 91 7.00 -3.55 -15.74
C VAL A 91 6.70 -4.93 -16.33
N ALA A 92 5.57 -5.54 -15.99
CA ALA A 92 5.18 -6.86 -16.49
C ALA A 92 5.07 -6.89 -18.03
N THR A 93 4.45 -5.87 -18.62
CA THR A 93 4.34 -5.74 -20.09
C THR A 93 5.70 -5.61 -20.77
N ARG A 94 6.63 -4.82 -20.20
CA ARG A 94 8.00 -4.71 -20.71
C ARG A 94 8.78 -6.01 -20.62
N VAL A 95 8.69 -6.71 -19.50
CA VAL A 95 9.37 -8.02 -19.30
C VAL A 95 8.83 -9.06 -20.27
N ALA A 96 7.52 -9.08 -20.52
CA ALA A 96 6.89 -9.98 -21.48
C ALA A 96 7.32 -9.67 -22.93
N ALA A 97 7.45 -8.39 -23.30
CA ALA A 97 7.90 -7.98 -24.63
C ALA A 97 9.38 -8.31 -24.89
N GLY A 98 10.25 -8.10 -23.90
CA GLY A 98 11.69 -8.38 -23.99
C GLY A 98 12.06 -9.88 -23.94
N GLY A 99 11.08 -10.78 -23.76
CA GLY A 99 11.29 -12.23 -23.81
C GLY A 99 11.05 -12.88 -25.17
N LYS A 100 10.69 -12.11 -26.20
CA LYS A 100 10.41 -12.59 -27.57
C LYS A 100 11.62 -12.50 -28.53
N GLY A 101 12.85 -12.52 -28.01
CA GLY A 101 14.10 -12.49 -28.78
C GLY A 101 14.87 -13.78 -28.66
#